data_AF-A0A828PKD6-F1
#
_entry.id   AF-A0A828PKD6-F1
#
_cell.length_a   1.000
_cell.length_b   1.000
_cell.length_c   1.000
_cell.angle_alpha   90.00
_cell.angle_beta   90.00
_cell.angle_gamma   90.00
#
_symmetry.space_group_name_H-M   'P 1'
#
loop_
_entity.id
_entity.type
_entity.pdbx_description
1 polymer ?
#
loop_
_entity_poly.entity_id
_entity_poly.type
_entity_poly.pdbx_seq_one_letter_code
_entity_poly.pdbx_strand_id
1 'polypeptide(L)'
;MNPVPAQREYFLDSIRAWLMLLGIPFHISLIYSSHTWHVNSAEPSLWLTLFNDFIHSFRMQVFFVISGYFSYMLFLRYPLKKWWKVRVERVGIPMLTAIPLLTLPQFIMLQYVKGKAESWPGLSLYDKYNTLAWELISHLWFLLVLVVMTT
;
A
#
# COMPACT_ATOMS: atom_id res chain seq x y z
N MET A 1 -15.16 4.12 38.38
CA MET A 1 -15.37 2.87 37.61
C MET A 1 -14.15 2.68 36.72
N ASN A 2 -13.33 1.66 36.97
CA ASN A 2 -12.27 1.29 36.04
C ASN A 2 -12.95 0.87 34.73
N PRO A 3 -12.58 1.45 33.57
CA PRO A 3 -13.13 0.98 32.31
C PRO A 3 -12.70 -0.47 32.17
N VAL A 4 -13.67 -1.38 32.05
CA VAL A 4 -13.41 -2.77 31.71
C VAL A 4 -12.54 -2.74 30.44
N PRO A 5 -11.33 -3.32 30.46
CA PRO A 5 -10.48 -3.31 29.29
C PRO A 5 -11.23 -4.06 28.20
N ALA A 6 -11.66 -3.32 27.19
CA ALA A 6 -12.39 -3.89 26.09
C ALA A 6 -11.57 -5.00 25.45
N GLN A 7 -12.17 -6.18 25.35
CA GLN A 7 -11.54 -7.38 24.82
C GLN A 7 -10.90 -7.07 23.46
N ARG A 8 -9.59 -7.32 23.36
CA ARG A 8 -8.85 -7.14 22.12
C ARG A 8 -9.18 -8.30 21.21
N GLU A 9 -9.61 -8.01 19.98
CA GLU A 9 -9.90 -9.02 18.97
C GLU A 9 -8.60 -9.64 18.43
N TYR A 10 -8.02 -10.56 19.19
CA TYR A 10 -6.75 -11.22 18.86
C TYR A 10 -6.82 -11.93 17.50
N PHE A 11 -7.98 -12.46 17.14
CA PHE A 11 -8.19 -13.17 15.89
C PHE A 11 -7.95 -12.28 14.66
N LEU A 12 -8.49 -11.05 14.66
CA LEU A 12 -8.31 -10.10 13.56
C LEU A 12 -6.88 -9.58 13.48
N ASP A 13 -6.21 -9.43 14.63
CA ASP A 13 -4.78 -9.10 14.67
C ASP A 13 -3.92 -10.24 14.09
N SER A 14 -4.25 -11.50 14.38
CA SER A 14 -3.59 -12.67 13.80
C SER A 14 -3.79 -12.77 12.29
N ILE A 15 -5.01 -12.56 11.78
CA ILE A 15 -5.27 -12.54 10.32
C ILE A 15 -4.40 -11.48 9.65
N ARG A 16 -4.38 -10.28 10.22
CA ARG A 16 -3.55 -9.18 9.69
C ARG A 16 -2.07 -9.57 9.62
N ALA A 17 -1.55 -10.22 10.66
CA ALA A 17 -0.16 -10.67 10.69
C ALA A 17 0.13 -11.70 9.58
N TRP A 18 -0.75 -12.70 9.39
CA TRP A 18 -0.62 -13.68 8.32
C TRP A 18 -0.68 -13.04 6.93
N LEU A 19 -1.58 -12.09 6.70
CA LEU A 19 -1.68 -11.36 5.43
C LEU A 19 -0.46 -10.46 5.17
N MET A 20 0.17 -9.91 6.22
CA MET A 20 1.42 -9.19 6.08
C MET A 20 2.57 -10.14 5.71
N LEU A 21 2.62 -11.32 6.34
CA LEU A 21 3.61 -12.35 6.04
C LEU A 21 3.48 -12.86 4.60
N LEU A 22 2.25 -13.09 4.12
CA LEU A 22 1.95 -13.48 2.74
C LEU A 22 2.39 -12.43 1.70
N GLY A 23 2.67 -11.20 2.11
CA GLY A 23 3.27 -10.18 1.24
C GLY A 23 4.67 -10.57 0.75
N ILE A 24 5.45 -11.30 1.53
CA ILE A 24 6.81 -11.73 1.16
C ILE A 24 6.78 -12.68 -0.06
N PRO A 25 6.08 -13.84 -0.01
CA PRO A 25 6.00 -14.73 -1.17
C PRO A 25 5.25 -14.08 -2.34
N PHE A 26 4.30 -13.17 -2.09
CA PHE A 26 3.67 -12.37 -3.13
C PHE A 26 4.69 -11.55 -3.92
N HIS A 27 5.54 -10.76 -3.26
CA HIS A 27 6.54 -9.94 -3.95
C HIS A 27 7.62 -10.77 -4.64
N ILE A 28 8.02 -11.92 -4.08
CA ILE A 28 8.97 -12.83 -4.72
C ILE A 28 8.35 -13.43 -5.99
N SER A 29 7.11 -13.91 -5.93
CA SER A 29 6.41 -14.48 -7.10
C SER A 29 6.25 -13.47 -8.23
N LEU A 30 6.11 -12.18 -7.90
CA LEU A 30 5.91 -11.10 -8.87
C LEU A 30 7.10 -10.95 -9.83
N ILE A 31 8.33 -11.19 -9.36
CA ILE A 31 9.56 -11.16 -10.18
C ILE A 31 9.51 -12.22 -11.29
N TYR A 32 8.87 -13.35 -11.04
CA TYR A 32 8.75 -14.47 -11.97
C TYR A 32 7.37 -14.57 -12.62
N SER A 33 6.50 -13.58 -12.41
CA SER A 33 5.16 -13.54 -12.99
C SER A 33 5.18 -12.92 -14.38
N SER A 34 4.12 -13.15 -15.17
CA SER A 34 3.93 -12.47 -16.45
C SER A 34 3.50 -11.00 -16.32
N HIS A 35 3.28 -10.51 -15.10
CA HIS A 35 2.88 -9.12 -14.87
C HIS A 35 4.03 -8.16 -15.11
N THR A 36 3.72 -6.95 -15.57
CA THR A 36 4.72 -5.89 -15.76
C THR A 36 5.13 -5.31 -14.41
N TRP A 37 6.26 -5.77 -13.86
CA TRP A 37 6.87 -5.22 -12.65
C TRP A 37 8.18 -4.48 -12.95
N HIS A 38 8.80 -3.91 -11.92
CA HIS A 38 10.08 -3.20 -12.05
C HIS A 38 11.24 -4.13 -12.43
N VAL A 39 11.17 -5.40 -12.02
CA VAL A 39 12.17 -6.42 -12.27
C VAL A 39 11.41 -7.70 -12.62
N ASN A 40 11.61 -8.19 -13.85
CA ASN A 40 10.99 -9.41 -14.35
C ASN A 40 12.09 -10.38 -14.80
N SER A 41 11.88 -11.67 -14.52
CA SER A 41 12.68 -12.76 -15.08
C SER A 41 12.48 -12.84 -16.60
N ALA A 42 13.54 -13.24 -17.33
CA ALA A 42 13.44 -13.54 -18.76
C ALA A 42 12.53 -14.74 -19.04
N GLU A 43 12.43 -15.67 -18.07
CA GLU A 43 11.52 -16.81 -18.12
C GLU A 43 10.43 -16.66 -17.05
N PRO A 44 9.21 -16.24 -17.44
CA PRO A 44 8.07 -16.15 -16.53
C PRO A 44 7.45 -17.53 -16.28
N SER A 45 6.95 -17.75 -15.07
CA SER A 45 6.23 -18.96 -14.68
C SER A 45 4.73 -18.67 -14.53
N LEU A 46 3.91 -19.41 -15.28
CA LEU A 46 2.46 -19.31 -15.20
C LEU A 46 1.94 -19.70 -13.81
N TRP A 47 2.57 -20.67 -13.15
CA TRP A 47 2.20 -21.08 -11.79
C TRP A 47 2.41 -19.96 -10.77
N LEU A 48 3.54 -19.27 -10.85
CA LEU A 48 3.84 -18.14 -9.95
C LEU A 48 2.94 -16.93 -10.25
N THR A 49 2.52 -16.76 -11.50
CA THR A 49 1.53 -15.74 -11.88
C THR A 49 0.16 -16.03 -11.25
N LEU A 50 -0.34 -17.26 -11.39
CA LEU A 50 -1.62 -17.67 -10.80
C LEU A 50 -1.59 -17.58 -9.27
N PHE A 51 -0.47 -17.96 -8.65
CA PHE A 51 -0.27 -17.80 -7.21
C PHE A 51 -0.30 -16.32 -6.78
N ASN A 52 0.35 -15.45 -7.55
CA ASN A 52 0.33 -14.01 -7.32
C ASN A 52 -1.11 -13.45 -7.39
N ASP A 53 -1.83 -13.77 -8.46
CA ASP A 53 -3.21 -13.33 -8.69
C ASP A 53 -4.16 -13.84 -7.61
N PHE A 54 -4.00 -15.09 -7.22
CA PHE A 54 -4.77 -15.68 -6.13
C PHE A 54 -4.59 -14.91 -4.83
N ILE A 55 -3.35 -14.64 -4.39
CA ILE A 55 -3.10 -13.84 -3.18
C ILE A 55 -3.65 -12.42 -3.34
N HIS A 56 -3.45 -11.81 -4.50
CA HIS A 56 -3.91 -10.44 -4.76
C HIS A 56 -5.43 -10.32 -4.68
N SER A 57 -6.16 -11.34 -5.11
CA SER A 57 -7.64 -11.35 -5.19
C SER A 57 -8.35 -11.18 -3.84
N PHE A 58 -7.70 -11.52 -2.72
CA PHE A 58 -8.30 -11.39 -1.39
C PHE A 58 -7.47 -10.57 -0.42
N ARG A 59 -6.14 -10.53 -0.53
CA ARG A 59 -5.28 -9.91 0.49
C ARG A 59 -5.63 -8.44 0.72
N MET A 60 -5.76 -7.66 -0.35
CA MET A 60 -6.05 -6.22 -0.23
C MET A 60 -7.49 -5.97 0.23
N GLN A 61 -8.45 -6.76 -0.26
CA GLN A 61 -9.86 -6.72 0.05
C GLN A 61 -10.07 -6.99 1.55
N VAL A 62 -9.41 -8.03 2.08
CA VAL A 62 -9.47 -8.35 3.51
C VAL A 62 -8.81 -7.25 4.36
N PHE A 63 -7.70 -6.65 3.91
CA PHE A 63 -7.12 -5.49 4.61
C PHE A 63 -8.07 -4.29 4.69
N PHE A 64 -8.83 -4.01 3.63
CA PHE A 64 -9.85 -2.95 3.65
C PHE A 64 -10.97 -3.25 4.64
N VAL A 65 -11.49 -4.49 4.66
CA VAL A 65 -12.52 -4.92 5.61
C VAL A 65 -12.02 -4.79 7.05
N ILE A 66 -10.82 -5.28 7.33
CA ILE A 66 -10.19 -5.19 8.66
C ILE A 66 -9.99 -3.73 9.07
N SER A 67 -9.51 -2.88 8.15
CA SER A 67 -9.31 -1.45 8.41
C SER A 67 -10.63 -0.73 8.73
N GLY A 68 -11.69 -1.01 7.97
CA GLY A 68 -13.04 -0.49 8.22
C GLY A 68 -13.60 -0.93 9.57
N TYR A 69 -13.47 -2.21 9.90
CA TYR A 69 -13.91 -2.77 11.18
C TYR A 69 -13.24 -2.07 12.37
N PHE A 70 -11.90 -1.96 12.37
CA PHE A 70 -11.18 -1.29 13.46
C PHE A 70 -11.47 0.21 13.52
N SER A 71 -11.67 0.85 12.37
CA SER A 71 -12.07 2.25 12.30
C SER A 71 -13.39 2.51 12.99
N TYR A 72 -14.40 1.67 12.73
CA TYR A 72 -15.72 1.77 13.33
C TYR A 72 -15.68 1.51 14.85
N MET A 73 -14.92 0.49 15.26
CA MET A 73 -14.70 0.20 16.69
C MET A 73 -14.03 1.37 17.42
N LEU A 74 -13.08 2.06 16.78
CA LEU A 74 -12.46 3.28 17.31
C LEU A 74 -13.44 4.45 17.37
N PHE A 75 -14.32 4.58 16.37
CA PHE A 75 -15.34 5.62 16.31
C PHE A 75 -16.34 5.50 17.46
N LEU A 76 -16.78 4.28 17.78
CA LEU A 76 -17.67 4.03 18.93
C LEU A 76 -17.00 4.31 20.28
N ARG A 77 -15.66 4.20 20.36
CA ARG A 77 -14.91 4.36 21.62
C ARG A 77 -14.46 5.79 21.90
N TYR A 78 -14.24 6.60 20.87
CA TYR A 78 -13.64 7.93 21.01
C TYR A 78 -14.53 9.04 20.46
N PRO A 79 -14.54 10.23 21.09
CA PRO A 79 -15.20 11.39 20.51
C PRO A 79 -14.55 11.75 19.16
N LEU A 80 -15.36 12.29 18.24
CA LEU A 80 -14.99 12.54 16.84
C LEU A 80 -13.60 13.22 16.67
N LYS A 81 -13.30 14.23 17.49
CA LYS A 81 -12.00 14.95 17.44
C LYS A 81 -10.81 14.03 17.72
N LYS A 82 -10.94 13.13 18.70
CA LYS A 82 -9.86 12.20 19.09
C LYS A 82 -9.72 11.06 18.06
N TRP A 83 -10.84 10.60 17.50
CA TRP A 83 -10.83 9.62 16.42
C TRP A 83 -10.09 10.14 15.18
N TRP A 84 -10.41 11.36 14.73
CA TRP A 84 -9.74 12.02 13.60
C TRP A 84 -8.23 12.17 13.84
N LYS A 85 -7.84 12.63 15.03
CA LYS A 85 -6.42 12.77 15.40
C LYS A 85 -5.66 11.44 15.27
N VAL A 86 -6.18 10.37 15.87
CA VAL A 86 -5.54 9.04 15.83
C VAL A 86 -5.41 8.53 14.39
N ARG A 87 -6.39 8.82 13.52
CA ARG A 87 -6.37 8.38 12.14
C ARG A 87 -5.37 9.16 11.28
N VAL A 88 -5.32 10.49 11.45
CA VAL A 88 -4.31 11.33 10.78
C VAL A 88 -2.91 10.92 11.21
N GLU A 89 -2.69 10.66 12.50
CA GLU A 89 -1.37 10.22 13.01
C GLU A 89 -0.94 8.85 12.46
N ARG A 90 -1.88 7.93 12.24
CA ARG A 90 -1.58 6.55 11.83
C ARG A 90 -1.63 6.30 10.32
N VAL A 91 -2.31 7.15 9.56
CA VAL A 91 -2.50 6.98 8.11
C VAL A 91 -2.00 8.21 7.34
N GLY A 92 -2.46 9.40 7.73
CA GLY A 92 -2.12 10.65 7.04
C GLY A 92 -0.63 11.00 7.13
N ILE A 93 -0.07 11.00 8.34
CA ILE A 93 1.34 11.30 8.56
C ILE A 93 2.23 10.30 7.83
N PRO A 94 2.07 8.96 7.99
CA PRO A 94 2.87 7.99 7.24
C PRO A 94 2.75 8.13 5.72
N MET A 95 1.56 8.47 5.20
CA MET A 95 1.38 8.71 3.77
C MET A 95 2.20 9.92 3.29
N LEU A 96 2.12 11.05 4.01
CA LEU A 96 2.85 12.27 3.63
C LEU A 96 4.36 12.14 3.80
N THR A 97 4.83 11.43 4.83
CA THR A 97 6.27 11.24 5.07
C THR A 97 6.87 10.19 4.13
N ALA A 98 6.10 9.17 3.71
CA ALA A 98 6.56 8.18 2.74
C ALA A 98 6.81 8.76 1.35
N ILE A 99 6.19 9.90 0.99
CA ILE A 99 6.40 10.55 -0.30
C ILE A 99 7.88 10.93 -0.50
N PRO A 100 8.46 11.85 0.31
CA PRO A 100 9.85 12.26 0.15
C PRO A 100 10.85 11.18 0.59
N LEU A 101 10.49 10.32 1.56
CA LEU A 101 11.44 9.36 2.13
C LEU A 101 11.55 8.07 1.33
N LEU A 102 10.47 7.61 0.68
CA LEU A 102 10.44 6.32 -0.01
C LEU A 102 10.15 6.47 -1.49
N THR A 103 9.01 7.07 -1.85
CA THR A 103 8.56 7.07 -3.26
C THR A 103 9.45 7.92 -4.16
N LEU A 104 9.95 9.06 -3.68
CA LEU A 104 10.79 9.95 -4.48
C LEU A 104 12.19 9.35 -4.73
N PRO A 105 12.92 8.82 -3.71
CA PRO A 105 14.14 8.07 -3.95
C PRO A 105 13.95 6.86 -4.86
N GLN A 106 12.85 6.11 -4.67
CA GLN A 106 12.52 4.97 -5.51
C GLN A 106 12.29 5.39 -6.97
N PHE A 107 11.53 6.45 -7.21
CA PHE A 107 11.31 7.03 -8.54
C PHE A 107 12.63 7.38 -9.22
N ILE A 108 13.50 8.12 -8.53
CA ILE A 108 14.81 8.52 -9.04
C ILE A 108 15.65 7.29 -9.39
N MET A 109 15.72 6.30 -8.49
CA MET A 109 16.44 5.05 -8.73
C MET A 109 15.91 4.31 -9.97
N LEU A 110 14.60 4.23 -10.15
CA LEU A 110 13.98 3.56 -11.30
C LEU A 110 14.25 4.27 -12.62
N GLN A 111 14.31 5.60 -12.62
CA GLN A 111 14.71 6.37 -13.82
C GLN A 111 16.13 6.01 -14.27
N TYR A 112 17.05 5.84 -13.31
CA TYR A 112 18.42 5.42 -13.61
C TYR A 112 18.50 3.96 -14.06
N VAL A 113 17.83 3.03 -13.36
CA VAL A 113 17.92 1.59 -13.66
C VAL A 113 17.26 1.23 -15.00
N LYS A 114 16.12 1.85 -15.33
CA LYS A 114 15.39 1.56 -16.58
C LYS A 114 15.89 2.37 -17.78
N GLY A 115 16.96 3.16 -17.64
CA GLY A 115 17.49 4.03 -18.70
C GLY A 115 16.54 5.15 -19.14
N LYS A 116 15.43 5.36 -18.43
CA LYS A 116 14.43 6.40 -18.75
C LYS A 116 14.93 7.82 -18.44
N ALA A 117 15.97 7.94 -17.60
CA ALA A 117 16.62 9.19 -17.27
C ALA A 117 17.10 9.98 -18.51
N GLU A 118 17.52 9.30 -19.57
CA GLU A 118 17.98 9.97 -20.81
C GLU A 118 16.83 10.55 -21.63
N SER A 119 15.66 9.92 -21.61
CA SER A 119 14.45 10.41 -22.29
C SER A 119 13.73 11.51 -21.51
N TRP A 120 14.01 11.63 -20.21
CA TRP A 120 13.31 12.52 -19.29
C TRP A 120 13.34 14.00 -19.70
N PRO A 121 14.47 14.59 -20.16
CA PRO A 121 14.50 15.99 -20.57
C PRO A 121 13.57 16.29 -21.75
N GLY A 122 13.40 15.34 -22.67
CA GLY A 122 12.59 15.48 -23.89
C GLY A 122 11.08 15.25 -23.72
N LEU A 123 10.63 14.82 -22.53
CA LEU A 123 9.20 14.66 -22.24
C LEU A 123 8.50 16.02 -22.07
N SER A 124 7.25 16.08 -22.51
CA SER A 124 6.36 17.23 -22.25
C SER A 124 6.18 17.44 -20.74
N LEU A 125 5.87 18.68 -20.33
CA LEU A 125 5.55 18.99 -18.94
C LEU A 125 4.38 18.14 -18.42
N TYR A 126 3.40 17.85 -19.29
CA TYR A 126 2.28 16.98 -18.97
C TYR A 126 2.72 15.54 -18.68
N ASP A 127 3.58 14.96 -19.52
CA ASP A 127 4.05 13.58 -19.36
C ASP A 127 4.94 13.42 -18.12
N LYS A 128 5.76 14.43 -17.81
CA LYS A 128 6.56 14.48 -16.58
C LYS A 128 5.66 14.46 -15.35
N TYR A 129 4.63 15.31 -15.32
CA TYR A 129 3.69 15.36 -14.21
C TYR A 129 2.89 14.06 -14.08
N ASN A 130 2.37 13.53 -15.20
CA ASN A 130 1.57 12.32 -15.19
C ASN A 130 2.37 11.10 -14.72
N THR A 131 3.61 10.96 -15.20
CA THR A 131 4.51 9.88 -14.77
C THR A 131 4.82 9.98 -13.28
N LEU A 132 5.19 11.18 -12.82
CA LEU A 132 5.49 11.43 -11.40
C LEU A 132 4.27 11.13 -10.52
N ALA A 133 3.11 11.66 -10.86
CA ALA A 133 1.88 11.44 -10.10
C ALA A 133 1.53 9.95 -10.03
N TRP A 134 1.64 9.21 -11.14
CA TRP A 134 1.34 7.78 -11.16
C TRP A 134 2.33 6.97 -10.33
N GLU A 135 3.64 7.23 -10.42
CA GLU A 135 4.64 6.50 -9.64
C GLU A 135 4.53 6.79 -8.13
N LEU A 136 4.24 8.04 -7.75
CA LEU A 136 4.02 8.41 -6.35
C LEU A 136 2.76 7.76 -5.78
N ILE A 137 1.65 7.83 -6.52
CA ILE A 137 0.35 7.32 -6.05
C ILE A 137 0.34 5.79 -6.04
N SER A 138 0.95 5.13 -7.03
CA SER A 138 0.89 3.66 -7.19
C SER A 138 1.39 2.87 -5.99
N HIS A 139 2.36 3.38 -5.21
CA HIS A 139 2.85 2.70 -3.99
C HIS A 139 2.06 3.09 -2.74
N LEU A 140 1.51 4.31 -2.72
CA LEU A 140 0.76 4.87 -1.59
C LEU A 140 -0.75 4.68 -1.73
N TRP A 141 -1.20 4.04 -2.82
CA TRP A 141 -2.61 3.93 -3.21
C TRP A 141 -3.48 3.41 -2.06
N PHE A 142 -3.00 2.41 -1.32
CA PHE A 142 -3.74 1.81 -0.23
C PHE A 142 -4.01 2.83 0.88
N LEU A 143 -3.00 3.62 1.26
CA LEU A 143 -3.15 4.67 2.26
C LEU A 143 -4.04 5.80 1.74
N LEU A 144 -3.89 6.17 0.47
CA LEU A 144 -4.72 7.19 -0.17
C LEU A 144 -6.20 6.81 -0.13
N VAL A 145 -6.54 5.59 -0.54
CA VAL A 145 -7.91 5.07 -0.49
C VAL A 145 -8.43 5.06 0.95
N LEU A 146 -7.60 4.65 1.93
CA LEU A 146 -7.99 4.70 3.34
C LEU A 146 -8.25 6.11 3.85
N VAL A 147 -7.51 7.12 3.38
CA VAL A 147 -7.77 8.53 3.74
C VAL A 147 -9.10 8.98 3.14
N VAL A 148 -9.27 8.80 1.83
CA VAL A 148 -10.48 9.21 1.08
C VAL A 148 -11.75 8.56 1.62
N MET A 149 -11.71 7.27 1.96
CA MET A 149 -12.88 6.57 2.52
C MET A 149 -13.25 6.98 3.96
N THR A 150 -12.52 7.92 4.57
CA THR A 150 -12.84 8.42 5.92
C THR A 150 -13.11 9.90 6.06
N THR A 151 -12.93 10.67 4.99
CA THR A 151 -13.44 12.03 4.87
C THR A 151 -14.93 11.99 4.56
#